data_AF-A0A1E1LQ00-F1
#
_entry.id   AF-A0A1E1LQ00-F1
#
_cell.length_a   1.000
_cell.length_b   1.000
_cell.length_c   1.000
_cell.angle_alpha   90.00
_cell.angle_beta   90.00
_cell.angle_gamma   90.00
#
_symmetry.space_group_name_H-M   'P 1'
#
loop_
_entity.id
_entity.type
_entity.pdbx_description
1 polymer ?
#
loop_
_entity_poly.entity_id
_entity_poly.type
_entity_poly.pdbx_seq_one_letter_code
_entity_poly.pdbx_strand_id
1 'polypeptide(L)'
;MSFQSLAISRQNASKELAQLAEEHMKHDLQQSDRDALNSAATKFSTFTTVGSLAGLGLGALLAFRVRSARLKYFTAFRAIDKPTHVQFAGRTEPIPDLTPMLKPSTFGDVAAYLLFATGGIFLGGELGLLTGSIAAKRSITSDPESKARIEKAFRAFKVDVLKREIASLEGQSSSSGNVDMFL
;
A
#
# COMPACT_ATOMS: atom_id res chain seq x y z
N MET A 1 9.48 27.12 -5.36
CA MET A 1 8.56 26.18 -6.02
C MET A 1 7.54 25.70 -4.99
N SER A 2 6.25 26.02 -5.12
CA SER A 2 5.22 25.71 -4.10
C SER A 2 4.64 24.30 -4.29
N PHE A 3 4.25 23.64 -3.19
CA PHE A 3 3.59 22.31 -3.23
C PHE A 3 2.32 22.30 -4.08
N GLN A 4 1.62 23.43 -4.20
CA GLN A 4 0.47 23.59 -5.10
C GLN A 4 0.86 23.51 -6.58
N SER A 5 1.99 24.11 -6.99
CA SER A 5 2.48 24.03 -8.37
C SER A 5 2.85 22.60 -8.77
N LEU A 6 3.43 21.82 -7.86
CA LEU A 6 3.75 20.41 -8.08
C LEU A 6 2.50 19.53 -8.14
N ALA A 7 1.52 19.79 -7.27
CA ALA A 7 0.25 19.05 -7.26
C ALA A 7 -0.56 19.30 -8.56
N ILE A 8 -0.64 20.55 -9.01
CA ILE A 8 -1.34 20.93 -10.25
C ILE A 8 -0.63 20.34 -11.48
N SER A 9 0.70 20.40 -11.53
CA SER A 9 1.49 19.79 -12.61
C SER A 9 1.26 18.28 -12.69
N ARG A 10 1.33 17.57 -11.56
CA ARG A 10 1.08 16.12 -11.50
C ARG A 10 -0.35 15.77 -11.91
N GLN A 11 -1.33 16.59 -11.51
CA GLN A 11 -2.73 16.38 -11.86
C GLN A 11 -2.97 16.55 -13.36
N ASN A 12 -2.41 17.59 -13.97
CA ASN A 12 -2.53 17.82 -15.41
C ASN A 12 -1.87 16.70 -16.22
N ALA A 13 -0.66 16.27 -15.85
CA ALA A 13 0.02 15.14 -16.48
C ALA A 13 -0.80 13.85 -16.39
N SER A 14 -1.42 13.57 -15.23
CA SER A 14 -2.28 12.39 -15.07
C SER A 14 -3.52 12.42 -15.96
N LYS A 15 -4.14 13.59 -16.10
CA LYS A 15 -5.34 13.79 -16.93
C LYS A 15 -5.02 13.61 -18.41
N GLU A 16 -3.87 14.14 -18.84
CA GLU A 16 -3.39 14.02 -20.21
C GLU A 16 -3.08 12.56 -20.58
N LEU A 17 -2.38 11.83 -19.70
CA LEU A 17 -2.12 10.40 -19.90
C LEU A 17 -3.40 9.57 -19.93
N ALA A 18 -4.38 9.91 -19.09
CA ALA A 18 -5.69 9.25 -19.11
C ALA A 18 -6.45 9.51 -20.42
N GLN A 19 -6.39 10.73 -20.95
CA GLN A 19 -6.98 11.06 -22.25
C GLN A 19 -6.31 10.30 -23.40
N LEU A 20 -4.98 10.23 -23.39
CA LEU A 20 -4.23 9.46 -24.38
C LEU A 20 -4.56 7.96 -24.31
N ALA A 21 -4.67 7.40 -23.10
CA ALA A 21 -5.08 6.02 -22.91
C ALA A 21 -6.51 5.77 -23.45
N GLU A 22 -7.44 6.68 -23.17
CA GLU A 22 -8.82 6.61 -23.66
C GLU A 22 -8.90 6.65 -25.20
N GLU A 23 -8.05 7.45 -25.85
CA GLU A 23 -7.95 7.54 -27.31
C GLU A 23 -7.49 6.20 -27.92
N HIS A 24 -6.43 5.61 -27.39
CA HIS A 24 -5.98 4.28 -27.80
C HIS A 24 -7.02 3.19 -27.52
N MET A 25 -7.74 3.27 -26.39
CA MET A 25 -8.81 2.31 -26.09
C MET A 25 -10.00 2.41 -27.06
N LYS A 26 -10.28 3.60 -27.61
CA LYS A 26 -11.36 3.80 -28.59
C LYS A 26 -10.96 3.40 -30.00
N HIS A 27 -9.74 3.72 -30.42
CA HIS A 27 -9.31 3.55 -31.80
C HIS A 27 -8.67 2.18 -32.06
N ASP A 28 -7.92 1.62 -31.11
CA ASP A 28 -7.13 0.40 -31.34
C ASP A 28 -7.79 -0.88 -30.82
N LEU A 29 -8.84 -0.76 -30.00
CA LEU A 29 -9.49 -1.90 -29.35
C LEU A 29 -10.94 -2.10 -29.80
N GLN A 30 -11.35 -3.37 -29.83
CA GLN A 30 -12.75 -3.73 -29.98
C GLN A 30 -13.49 -3.61 -28.65
N GLN A 31 -14.83 -3.62 -28.69
CA GLN A 31 -15.64 -3.54 -27.47
C GLN A 31 -15.36 -4.71 -26.52
N SER A 32 -15.20 -5.92 -27.05
CA SER A 32 -14.83 -7.12 -26.28
C SER A 32 -13.50 -6.97 -25.54
N ASP A 33 -12.52 -6.30 -26.17
CA ASP A 33 -11.19 -6.10 -25.59
C ASP A 33 -11.26 -5.06 -24.45
N ARG A 34 -12.06 -4.00 -24.63
CA ARG A 34 -12.33 -3.02 -23.57
C ARG A 34 -13.04 -3.67 -22.39
N ASP A 35 -14.02 -4.53 -22.64
CA ASP A 35 -14.75 -5.24 -21.60
C ASP A 35 -13.81 -6.21 -20.83
N ALA A 36 -12.88 -6.86 -21.53
CA ALA A 36 -11.86 -7.71 -20.92
C ALA A 36 -10.91 -6.90 -20.01
N LEU A 37 -10.46 -5.73 -20.47
CA LEU A 37 -9.64 -4.81 -19.66
C LEU A 37 -10.40 -4.28 -18.42
N ASN A 38 -11.67 -3.89 -18.59
CA ASN A 38 -12.52 -3.44 -17.48
C ASN A 38 -12.76 -4.56 -16.47
N SER A 39 -13.05 -5.78 -16.93
CA SER A 39 -13.16 -6.95 -16.07
C SER A 39 -11.84 -7.22 -15.32
N ALA A 40 -10.69 -7.13 -16.01
CA ALA A 40 -9.39 -7.34 -15.40
C ALA A 40 -9.11 -6.30 -14.30
N ALA A 41 -9.35 -5.02 -14.56
CA ALA A 41 -9.22 -3.94 -13.59
C ALA A 41 -10.16 -4.13 -12.40
N THR A 42 -11.42 -4.50 -12.66
CA THR A 42 -12.41 -4.75 -11.60
C THR A 42 -12.00 -5.92 -10.73
N LYS A 43 -11.54 -7.04 -11.30
CA LYS A 43 -11.04 -8.20 -10.56
C LYS A 43 -9.83 -7.82 -9.71
N PHE A 44 -8.85 -7.16 -10.31
CA PHE A 44 -7.67 -6.68 -9.59
C PHE A 44 -8.07 -5.84 -8.38
N SER A 45 -8.89 -4.81 -8.58
CA SER A 45 -9.36 -3.93 -7.50
C SER A 45 -10.17 -4.67 -6.44
N THR A 46 -11.07 -5.57 -6.85
CA THR A 46 -11.92 -6.32 -5.94
C THR A 46 -11.09 -7.23 -5.03
N PHE A 47 -10.16 -8.00 -5.60
CA PHE A 47 -9.32 -8.92 -4.83
C PHE A 47 -8.37 -8.17 -3.90
N THR A 48 -7.74 -7.07 -4.34
CA THR A 48 -6.91 -6.23 -3.46
C THR A 48 -7.75 -5.63 -2.32
N THR A 49 -8.94 -5.10 -2.63
CA THR A 49 -9.82 -4.50 -1.61
C THR A 49 -10.29 -5.52 -0.58
N VAL A 50 -10.78 -6.68 -1.05
CA VAL A 50 -11.21 -7.78 -0.17
C VAL A 50 -10.03 -8.29 0.67
N GLY A 51 -8.86 -8.46 0.05
CA GLY A 51 -7.63 -8.85 0.72
C GLY A 51 -7.22 -7.87 1.81
N SER A 52 -7.20 -6.56 1.52
CA SER A 52 -6.89 -5.51 2.50
C SER A 52 -7.90 -5.47 3.65
N LEU A 53 -9.20 -5.62 3.38
CA LEU A 53 -10.24 -5.65 4.42
C LEU A 53 -10.10 -6.89 5.31
N ALA A 54 -9.89 -8.06 4.70
CA ALA A 54 -9.63 -9.30 5.45
C ALA A 54 -8.36 -9.19 6.29
N GLY A 55 -7.30 -8.61 5.71
CA GLY A 55 -6.03 -8.33 6.38
C GLY A 55 -6.19 -7.38 7.57
N LEU A 56 -6.93 -6.28 7.42
CA LEU A 56 -7.26 -5.36 8.50
C LEU A 56 -8.05 -6.07 9.62
N GLY A 57 -9.03 -6.91 9.26
CA GLY A 57 -9.79 -7.71 10.23
C GLY A 57 -8.90 -8.66 11.03
N LEU A 58 -8.00 -9.38 10.35
CA LEU A 58 -7.00 -10.22 11.00
C LEU A 58 -6.05 -9.42 11.90
N GLY A 59 -5.59 -8.25 11.43
CA GLY A 59 -4.76 -7.33 12.20
C GLY A 59 -5.46 -6.86 13.48
N ALA A 60 -6.71 -6.42 13.38
CA ALA A 60 -7.50 -6.01 14.53
C ALA A 60 -7.71 -7.16 15.54
N LEU A 61 -7.97 -8.38 15.05
CA LEU A 61 -8.10 -9.57 15.88
C LEU A 61 -6.79 -9.91 16.61
N LEU A 62 -5.64 -9.83 15.92
CA LEU A 62 -4.33 -10.07 16.52
C LEU A 62 -3.99 -9.00 17.56
N ALA A 63 -4.25 -7.72 17.27
CA ALA A 63 -4.07 -6.63 18.23
C ALA A 63 -4.90 -6.89 19.50
N PHE A 64 -6.18 -7.24 19.34
CA PHE A 64 -7.06 -7.57 20.44
C PHE A 64 -6.54 -8.77 21.25
N ARG A 65 -6.06 -9.82 20.58
CA ARG A 65 -5.53 -11.03 21.22
C ARG A 65 -4.26 -10.74 22.02
N VAL A 66 -3.30 -9.99 21.45
CA VAL A 66 -2.06 -9.60 22.12
C VAL A 66 -2.35 -8.73 23.35
N ARG A 67 -3.24 -7.75 23.20
CA ARG A 67 -3.67 -6.88 24.31
C ARG A 67 -4.31 -7.68 25.44
N SER A 68 -5.22 -8.58 25.08
CA SER A 68 -5.90 -9.45 26.05
C SER A 68 -4.91 -10.36 26.78
N ALA A 69 -3.91 -10.91 26.08
CA ALA A 69 -2.85 -11.71 26.70
C ALA A 69 -2.02 -10.87 27.68
N ARG A 70 -1.59 -9.66 27.27
CA ARG A 70 -0.83 -8.74 28.14
C ARG A 70 -1.60 -8.38 29.41
N LEU A 71 -2.89 -8.11 29.30
CA LEU A 71 -3.76 -7.86 30.45
C LEU A 71 -3.80 -9.05 31.40
N LYS A 72 -4.01 -10.26 30.88
CA LYS A 72 -4.03 -11.49 31.67
C LYS A 72 -2.71 -11.73 32.41
N TYR A 73 -1.58 -11.55 31.72
CA TYR A 73 -0.26 -11.65 32.35
C TYR A 73 -0.11 -10.62 33.47
N PHE A 74 -0.45 -9.36 33.23
CA PHE A 74 -0.37 -8.32 34.25
C PHE A 74 -1.23 -8.64 35.48
N THR A 75 -2.46 -9.12 35.27
CA THR A 75 -3.35 -9.50 36.38
C THR A 75 -2.80 -10.68 37.17
N ALA A 76 -2.22 -11.68 36.50
CA ALA A 76 -1.59 -12.82 37.16
C ALA A 76 -0.37 -12.39 37.97
N PHE A 77 0.53 -11.59 37.38
CA PHE A 77 1.70 -11.04 38.08
C PHE A 77 1.34 -10.17 39.29
N ARG A 78 0.22 -9.45 39.24
CA ARG A 78 -0.24 -8.64 40.37
C ARG A 78 -0.85 -9.48 41.49
N ALA A 79 -1.50 -10.59 41.16
CA ALA A 79 -2.22 -11.44 42.11
C ALA A 79 -1.33 -12.46 42.83
N ILE A 80 -0.12 -12.73 42.32
CA ILE A 80 0.85 -13.63 42.95
C ILE A 80 1.60 -12.89 44.07
N ASP A 81 1.77 -13.53 45.22
CA ASP A 81 2.62 -13.03 46.30
C ASP A 81 4.06 -12.87 45.81
N LYS A 82 4.59 -11.64 45.91
CA LYS A 82 5.89 -11.30 45.35
C LYS A 82 6.99 -11.47 46.40
N PRO A 83 8.05 -12.24 46.13
CA PRO A 83 9.22 -12.26 47.00
C PRO A 83 9.82 -10.85 47.03
N THR A 84 9.97 -10.28 48.22
CA THR A 84 10.48 -8.91 48.41
C THR A 84 11.99 -8.87 48.60
N HIS A 85 12.60 -10.00 48.97
CA HIS A 85 14.00 -10.10 49.32
C HIS A 85 14.61 -11.41 48.81
N VAL A 86 15.88 -11.37 48.39
CA VAL A 86 16.71 -12.57 48.15
C VAL A 86 17.86 -12.58 49.14
N GLN A 87 18.15 -13.75 49.73
CA GLN A 87 19.35 -13.95 50.54
C GLN A 87 20.49 -14.50 49.69
N PHE A 88 21.57 -13.73 49.56
CA PHE A 88 22.82 -14.17 48.95
C PHE A 88 23.92 -14.19 50.02
N ALA A 89 24.43 -15.37 50.37
CA ALA A 89 25.58 -15.55 51.27
C ALA A 89 25.49 -14.71 52.58
N GLY A 90 24.31 -14.65 53.20
CA GLY A 90 24.07 -13.90 54.45
C GLY A 90 23.75 -12.41 54.27
N ARG A 91 23.70 -11.89 53.04
CA ARG A 91 23.21 -10.54 52.72
C ARG A 91 21.81 -10.62 52.14
N THR A 92 20.92 -9.73 52.59
CA THR A 92 19.55 -9.64 52.10
C THR A 92 19.46 -8.45 51.13
N GLU A 93 19.12 -8.70 49.86
CA GLU A 93 18.93 -7.65 48.85
C GLU A 93 17.45 -7.54 48.46
N PRO A 94 16.91 -6.31 48.34
CA PRO A 94 15.52 -6.10 47.93
C PRO A 94 15.35 -6.42 46.44
N ILE A 95 14.27 -7.14 46.10
CA ILE A 95 13.89 -7.36 44.69
C ILE A 95 13.16 -6.11 44.20
N PRO A 96 13.57 -5.52 43.06
CA PRO A 96 12.87 -4.37 42.49
C PRO A 96 11.46 -4.76 42.02
N ASP A 97 10.47 -3.92 42.32
CA ASP A 97 9.10 -4.12 41.84
C ASP A 97 9.00 -3.78 40.34
N LEU A 98 8.79 -4.81 39.51
CA LEU A 98 8.66 -4.68 38.06
C LEU A 98 7.23 -4.38 37.60
N THR A 99 6.24 -4.39 38.50
CA THR A 99 4.82 -4.12 38.21
C THR A 99 4.58 -2.83 37.41
N PRO A 100 5.19 -1.67 37.75
CA PRO A 100 4.97 -0.45 36.97
C PRO A 100 5.45 -0.56 35.53
N MET A 101 6.48 -1.37 35.25
CA MET A 101 7.02 -1.56 33.90
C MET A 101 6.15 -2.52 33.05
N LEU A 102 5.49 -3.48 33.71
CA LEU A 102 4.61 -4.46 33.06
C LEU A 102 3.19 -3.94 32.84
N LYS A 103 2.84 -2.81 33.46
CA LYS A 103 1.50 -2.21 33.38
C LYS A 103 1.12 -1.95 31.91
N PRO A 104 -0.06 -2.42 31.47
CA PRO A 104 -0.62 -2.03 30.17
C PRO A 104 -0.71 -0.51 30.04
N SER A 105 -0.34 0.03 28.88
CA SER A 105 -0.35 1.45 28.60
C SER A 105 -1.20 1.77 27.39
N THR A 106 -1.84 2.94 27.41
CA THR A 106 -2.68 3.43 26.30
C THR A 106 -1.87 3.60 25.02
N PHE A 107 -0.65 4.13 25.11
CA PHE A 107 0.25 4.28 23.96
C PHE A 107 0.64 2.91 23.37
N GLY A 108 0.91 1.91 24.20
CA GLY A 108 1.18 0.55 23.75
C GLY A 108 -0.03 -0.08 23.05
N ASP A 109 -1.24 0.19 23.55
CA ASP A 109 -2.48 -0.27 22.91
C ASP A 109 -2.67 0.38 21.53
N VAL A 110 -2.46 1.70 21.41
CA VAL A 110 -2.52 2.41 20.11
C VAL A 110 -1.47 1.87 19.14
N ALA A 111 -0.23 1.70 19.61
CA ALA A 111 0.85 1.14 18.79
C ALA A 111 0.52 -0.28 18.31
N ALA A 112 -0.08 -1.11 19.16
CA ALA A 112 -0.50 -2.46 18.77
C ALA A 112 -1.56 -2.41 17.65
N TYR A 113 -2.63 -1.62 17.82
CA TYR A 113 -3.65 -1.51 16.78
C TYR A 113 -3.09 -0.94 15.48
N LEU A 114 -2.27 0.10 15.53
CA LEU A 114 -1.64 0.66 14.34
C LEU A 114 -0.73 -0.35 13.64
N LEU A 115 0.17 -1.00 14.38
CA LEU A 115 1.13 -1.95 13.83
C LEU A 115 0.40 -3.14 13.19
N PHE A 116 -0.53 -3.77 13.92
CA PHE A 116 -1.23 -4.93 13.41
C PHE A 116 -2.26 -4.59 12.33
N ALA A 117 -2.95 -3.44 12.39
CA ALA A 117 -3.83 -3.02 11.30
C ALA A 117 -3.04 -2.70 10.04
N THR A 118 -1.93 -1.96 10.14
CA THR A 118 -1.09 -1.61 9.00
C THR A 118 -0.43 -2.85 8.40
N GLY A 119 0.16 -3.70 9.24
CA GLY A 119 0.72 -4.99 8.81
C GLY A 119 -0.34 -5.92 8.23
N GLY A 120 -1.54 -5.92 8.79
CA GLY A 120 -2.69 -6.66 8.29
C GLY A 120 -3.12 -6.20 6.91
N ILE A 121 -3.34 -4.89 6.71
CA ILE A 121 -3.66 -4.30 5.40
C ILE A 121 -2.56 -4.62 4.40
N PHE A 122 -1.28 -4.51 4.78
CA PHE A 122 -0.15 -4.79 3.91
C PHE A 122 -0.16 -6.26 3.47
N LEU A 123 -0.17 -7.20 4.40
CA LEU A 123 -0.17 -8.63 4.10
C LEU A 123 -1.41 -9.04 3.29
N GLY A 124 -2.60 -8.62 3.73
CA GLY A 124 -3.85 -8.92 3.03
C GLY A 124 -3.94 -8.24 1.66
N GLY A 125 -3.46 -7.01 1.56
CA GLY A 125 -3.43 -6.22 0.33
C GLY A 125 -2.48 -6.79 -0.71
N GLU A 126 -1.27 -7.18 -0.33
CA GLU A 126 -0.30 -7.84 -1.21
C GLU A 126 -0.81 -9.21 -1.67
N LEU A 127 -1.41 -10.00 -0.78
CA LEU A 127 -2.02 -11.28 -1.17
C LEU A 127 -3.22 -11.08 -2.10
N GLY A 128 -4.06 -10.09 -1.82
CA GLY A 128 -5.17 -9.68 -2.68
C GLY A 128 -4.67 -9.16 -4.04
N LEU A 129 -3.58 -8.40 -4.05
CA LEU A 129 -2.92 -7.90 -5.25
C LEU A 129 -2.38 -9.04 -6.12
N LEU A 130 -1.68 -10.01 -5.52
CA LEU A 130 -1.14 -11.17 -6.22
C LEU A 130 -2.25 -12.02 -6.82
N THR A 131 -3.26 -12.38 -6.03
CA THR A 131 -4.39 -13.20 -6.49
C THR A 131 -5.25 -12.46 -7.51
N GLY A 132 -5.50 -11.17 -7.29
CA GLY A 132 -6.18 -10.28 -8.23
C GLY A 132 -5.42 -10.14 -9.54
N SER A 133 -4.10 -10.03 -9.52
CA SER A 133 -3.26 -9.97 -10.72
C SER A 133 -3.32 -11.26 -11.54
N ILE A 134 -3.33 -12.43 -10.88
CA ILE A 134 -3.51 -13.71 -11.57
C ILE A 134 -4.90 -13.80 -12.21
N ALA A 135 -5.95 -13.41 -11.48
CA ALA A 135 -7.32 -13.41 -11.98
C ALA A 135 -7.52 -12.43 -13.15
N ALA A 136 -6.94 -11.23 -13.06
CA ALA A 136 -6.95 -10.20 -14.07
C ALA A 136 -6.19 -10.63 -15.33
N LYS A 137 -4.99 -11.20 -15.15
CA LYS A 137 -4.20 -11.77 -16.25
C LYS A 137 -5.00 -12.82 -17.01
N ARG A 138 -5.69 -13.73 -16.30
CA ARG A 138 -6.51 -14.76 -16.91
C ARG A 138 -7.65 -14.20 -17.77
N SER A 139 -8.25 -13.06 -17.40
CA SER A 139 -9.27 -12.40 -18.25
C SER A 139 -8.73 -11.77 -19.52
N ILE A 140 -7.44 -11.41 -19.56
CA ILE A 140 -6.80 -10.84 -20.75
C ILE A 140 -6.25 -11.96 -21.65
N THR A 141 -5.71 -13.03 -21.05
CA THR A 141 -5.02 -14.09 -21.80
C THR A 141 -5.93 -15.21 -22.30
N SER A 142 -7.24 -15.17 -22.01
CA SER A 142 -8.17 -16.23 -22.41
C SER A 142 -8.42 -16.28 -23.91
N ASP A 143 -8.36 -15.14 -24.59
CA ASP A 143 -8.44 -15.05 -26.05
C ASP A 143 -7.07 -14.60 -26.62
N PRO A 144 -6.37 -15.46 -27.39
CA PRO A 144 -5.09 -15.11 -28.01
C PRO A 144 -5.14 -13.90 -28.93
N GLU A 145 -6.25 -13.69 -29.65
CA GLU A 145 -6.37 -12.57 -30.59
C GLU A 145 -6.60 -11.26 -29.86
N SER A 146 -7.53 -11.25 -28.90
CA SER A 146 -7.75 -10.10 -28.00
C SER A 146 -6.47 -9.72 -27.26
N LYS A 147 -5.73 -10.70 -26.73
CA LYS A 147 -4.42 -10.48 -26.13
C LYS A 147 -3.45 -9.77 -27.08
N ALA A 148 -3.35 -10.23 -28.33
CA ALA A 148 -2.45 -9.62 -29.31
C ALA A 148 -2.84 -8.16 -29.65
N ARG A 149 -4.14 -7.88 -29.78
CA ARG A 149 -4.67 -6.52 -30.00
C ARG A 149 -4.39 -5.61 -28.80
N ILE A 150 -4.67 -6.08 -27.59
CA ILE A 150 -4.40 -5.35 -26.34
C ILE A 150 -2.91 -5.03 -26.19
N GLU A 151 -2.02 -6.00 -26.44
CA GLU A 151 -0.58 -5.76 -26.38
C GLU A 151 -0.10 -4.76 -27.43
N LYS A 152 -0.65 -4.80 -28.65
CA LYS A 152 -0.33 -3.85 -29.71
C LYS A 152 -0.75 -2.43 -29.33
N ALA A 153 -2.00 -2.26 -28.87
CA ALA A 153 -2.51 -0.98 -28.39
C ALA A 153 -1.68 -0.44 -27.21
N PHE A 154 -1.33 -1.31 -26.26
CA PHE A 154 -0.50 -0.93 -25.12
C PHE A 154 0.91 -0.50 -25.53
N ARG A 155 1.53 -1.17 -26.52
CA ARG A 155 2.82 -0.75 -27.07
C ARG A 155 2.73 0.62 -27.75
N ALA A 156 1.69 0.86 -28.55
CA ALA A 156 1.46 2.15 -29.21
C ALA A 156 1.29 3.28 -28.18
N PHE A 157 0.44 3.05 -27.17
CA PHE A 157 0.27 3.96 -26.04
C PHE A 157 1.59 4.30 -25.36
N LYS A 158 2.41 3.30 -25.03
CA LYS A 158 3.73 3.53 -24.39
C LYS A 158 4.65 4.38 -25.25
N VAL A 159 4.66 4.16 -26.57
CA VAL A 159 5.46 4.96 -27.50
C VAL A 159 5.02 6.42 -27.44
N ASP A 160 3.71 6.69 -27.44
CA ASP A 160 3.21 8.06 -27.44
C ASP A 160 3.37 8.75 -26.08
N VAL A 161 3.30 8.01 -24.97
CA VAL A 161 3.69 8.51 -23.65
C VAL A 161 5.16 8.94 -23.64
N LEU A 162 6.06 8.11 -24.16
CA LEU A 162 7.50 8.42 -24.20
C LEU A 162 7.80 9.62 -25.09
N LYS A 163 7.14 9.75 -26.25
CA LYS A 163 7.28 10.92 -27.11
C LYS A 163 6.86 12.21 -26.38
N ARG A 164 5.78 12.18 -25.61
CA ARG A 164 5.34 13.34 -24.81
C ARG A 164 6.30 13.66 -23.68
N GLU A 165 6.85 12.65 -23.03
CA GLU A 165 7.88 12.83 -22.01
C GLU A 165 9.14 13.49 -22.59
N ILE A 166 9.61 13.01 -23.76
CA ILE A 166 10.74 13.63 -24.49
C ILE A 166 10.41 15.08 -24.85
N ALA A 167 9.24 15.36 -25.43
CA ALA A 167 8.82 16.72 -25.78
C ALA A 167 8.74 17.65 -24.55
N SER A 168 8.28 17.15 -23.41
CA SER A 168 8.28 17.88 -22.14
C SER A 168 9.70 18.20 -21.66
N LEU A 169 10.63 17.26 -21.79
CA LEU A 169 12.03 17.46 -21.41
C LEU A 169 12.75 18.46 -22.35
N GLU A 170 12.47 18.41 -23.64
CA GLU A 170 12.97 19.38 -24.64
C GLU A 170 12.38 20.79 -24.46
N GLY A 171 11.10 20.90 -24.09
CA GLY A 171 10.46 22.17 -23.75
C GLY A 171 11.05 22.82 -22.50
N GLN A 172 11.48 22.03 -21.52
CA GLN A 172 12.13 22.53 -20.30
C GLN A 172 13.60 22.93 -20.53
N SER A 173 14.33 22.22 -21.40
CA SER A 173 15.71 22.57 -21.74
C SER A 173 15.80 23.85 -22.56
N SER A 174 14.84 24.09 -23.47
CA SER A 174 14.75 25.34 -24.25
C SER A 174 14.31 26.56 -23.43
N SER A 175 13.44 26.39 -22.42
CA SER A 175 13.07 27.49 -21.50
C SER A 175 14.17 27.85 -20.50
N SER A 176 15.05 26.91 -20.15
CA SER A 176 16.17 27.17 -19.21
C SER A 176 17.35 27.89 -19.89
N GLY A 177 17.51 27.75 -21.21
CA GLY A 177 18.57 28.43 -21.97
C GLY A 177 18.34 29.91 -22.24
N ASN A 178 17.12 30.43 -22.04
CA ASN A 178 16.78 31.84 -22.27
C ASN A 178 16.89 32.73 -21.02
N VAL A 179 17.14 32.16 -19.84
CA VAL A 179 17.24 32.93 -18.58
C VAL A 179 18.67 33.41 -18.31
N ASP A 180 19.68 32.77 -18.92
CA ASP A 180 21.09 33.14 -18.75
C ASP A 180 21.59 34.22 -19.75
N MET A 181 20.70 34.83 -20.55
CA MET A 181 21.06 35.88 -21.51
C MET A 181 20.60 37.30 -21.07
N PHE A 182 20.22 37.49 -19.80
CA PHE A 182 19.80 38.79 -19.26
C PHE A 182 20.33 39.10 -17.84
N LEU A 183 21.47 38.52 -17.45
CA LEU A 183 22.30 38.97 -16.34
C LEU A 183 23.74 39.20 -16.81
#